data_AF-B7K3C1-F1
#
_entry.id   AF-B7K3C1-F1
#
_cell.length_a   1.000
_cell.length_b   1.000
_cell.length_c   1.000
_cell.angle_alpha   90.00
_cell.angle_beta   90.00
_cell.angle_gamma   90.00
#
_symmetry.space_group_name_H-M   'P 1'
#
loop_
_entity.id
_entity.type
_entity.pdbx_description
1 polymer ?
#
loop_
_entity_poly.entity_id
_entity_poly.type
_entity_poly.pdbx_seq_one_letter_code
_entity_poly.pdbx_strand_id
1 'polypeptide(L)'
;MYQTNLALPEDSPLQEFLATLPLKYRTIVALAYFTSSKIIDILSLKISDIDADKILIVQSDSGFSKLVPINPLLRPYLTIYLDGMGQKSTEFVFANSVGESMDSMSVFEVLKLVARQINFPEVYLFVLS
;
A
#
# COMPACT_ATOMS: atom_id res chain seq x y z
N MET A 1 -10.62 -28.20 0.29
CA MET A 1 -10.23 -26.83 0.68
C MET A 1 -8.94 -26.52 -0.04
N TYR A 2 -8.96 -25.68 -1.08
CA TYR A 2 -7.75 -25.32 -1.80
C TYR A 2 -6.97 -24.31 -0.94
N GLN A 3 -5.90 -24.76 -0.31
CA GLN A 3 -4.85 -23.87 0.16
C GLN A 3 -4.12 -23.37 -1.08
N THR A 4 -4.54 -22.22 -1.60
CA THR A 4 -3.75 -21.51 -2.58
C THR A 4 -2.48 -21.05 -1.87
N ASN A 5 -1.35 -21.67 -2.19
CA ASN A 5 -0.03 -21.17 -1.84
C ASN A 5 0.12 -19.78 -2.46
N LEU A 6 -0.31 -18.75 -1.74
CA LEU A 6 -0.10 -17.35 -2.07
C LEU A 6 1.31 -17.00 -1.61
N ALA A 7 2.33 -17.65 -2.16
CA ALA A 7 3.67 -17.06 -2.18
C ALA A 7 3.74 -16.25 -3.48
N LEU A 8 4.15 -14.99 -3.42
CA LEU A 8 4.54 -14.30 -4.64
C LEU A 8 5.69 -15.12 -5.26
N PRO A 9 5.66 -15.44 -6.57
CA PRO A 9 6.74 -16.17 -7.21
C PRO A 9 8.06 -15.45 -6.94
N GLU A 10 9.11 -16.17 -6.54
CA GLU A 10 10.39 -15.60 -6.06
C GLU A 10 11.11 -14.70 -7.07
N ASP A 11 10.66 -14.63 -8.32
CA ASP A 11 11.19 -13.76 -9.38
C ASP A 11 10.08 -12.90 -10.04
N SER A 12 9.03 -12.54 -9.31
CA SER A 12 7.96 -11.72 -9.88
C SER A 12 8.43 -10.27 -10.07
N PRO A 13 8.14 -9.62 -11.22
CA PRO A 13 8.46 -8.21 -11.44
C PRO A 13 7.90 -7.26 -10.36
N LEU A 14 6.77 -7.65 -9.75
CA LEU A 14 6.18 -6.93 -8.62
C LEU A 14 7.06 -7.02 -7.36
N GLN A 15 7.63 -8.19 -7.08
CA GLN A 15 8.50 -8.37 -5.92
C GLN A 15 9.80 -7.57 -6.06
N GLU A 16 10.39 -7.54 -7.26
CA GLU A 16 11.55 -6.68 -7.57
C GLU A 16 11.20 -5.19 -7.42
N PHE A 17 10.04 -4.78 -7.95
CA PHE A 17 9.56 -3.41 -7.78
C PHE A 17 9.36 -3.03 -6.31
N LEU A 18 8.66 -3.87 -5.54
CA LEU A 18 8.48 -3.67 -4.11
C LEU A 18 9.82 -3.62 -3.36
N ALA A 19 10.78 -4.48 -3.70
CA ALA A 19 12.10 -4.51 -3.08
C ALA A 19 12.93 -3.25 -3.35
N THR A 20 12.69 -2.57 -4.46
CA THR A 20 13.37 -1.32 -4.84
C THR A 20 12.72 -0.09 -4.21
N LEU A 21 11.43 -0.13 -3.90
CA LEU A 21 10.72 0.99 -3.28
C LEU A 21 11.18 1.26 -1.84
N PRO A 22 11.30 2.55 -1.44
CA PRO A 22 11.44 2.90 -0.03
C PRO A 22 10.25 2.37 0.79
N LEU A 23 10.48 2.04 2.06
CA LEU A 23 9.53 1.33 2.93
C LEU A 23 8.10 1.91 2.89
N LYS A 24 7.96 3.24 2.93
CA LYS A 24 6.65 3.91 2.86
C LYS A 24 5.90 3.57 1.56
N TYR A 25 6.52 3.82 0.40
CA TYR A 25 5.93 3.57 -0.90
C TYR A 25 5.72 2.08 -1.17
N ARG A 26 6.64 1.24 -0.70
CA ARG A 26 6.50 -0.22 -0.71
C ARG A 26 5.23 -0.67 0.01
N THR A 27 4.96 -0.11 1.18
CA THR A 27 3.78 -0.45 1.99
C THR A 27 2.49 0.03 1.34
N ILE A 28 2.50 1.23 0.74
CA ILE A 28 1.36 1.75 -0.05
C ILE A 28 1.02 0.80 -1.20
N VAL A 29 2.01 0.38 -1.99
CA VAL A 29 1.80 -0.52 -3.13
C VAL A 29 1.36 -1.91 -2.66
N ALA A 30 1.96 -2.45 -1.59
CA ALA A 30 1.56 -3.73 -1.02
C ALA A 30 0.10 -3.72 -0.55
N LEU A 31 -0.33 -2.65 0.13
CA LEU A 31 -1.73 -2.47 0.54
C LEU A 31 -2.67 -2.39 -0.66
N ALA A 32 -2.36 -1.55 -1.64
CA ALA A 32 -3.18 -1.40 -2.84
C ALA A 32 -3.34 -2.75 -3.56
N TYR A 33 -2.24 -3.50 -3.72
CA TYR A 33 -2.22 -4.80 -4.37
C TYR A 33 -3.02 -5.86 -3.59
N PHE A 34 -2.67 -6.12 -2.33
CA PHE A 34 -3.29 -7.21 -1.55
C PHE A 34 -4.74 -6.94 -1.16
N THR A 35 -5.15 -5.67 -1.14
CA THR A 35 -6.53 -5.30 -0.83
C THR A 35 -7.37 -5.01 -2.08
N SER A 36 -6.75 -5.05 -3.27
CA SER A 36 -7.39 -4.65 -4.54
C SER A 36 -8.07 -3.28 -4.40
N SER A 37 -7.31 -2.30 -3.93
CA SER A 37 -7.77 -0.94 -3.66
C SER A 37 -6.93 0.06 -4.43
N LYS A 38 -7.50 1.22 -4.74
CA LYS A 38 -6.77 2.30 -5.39
C LYS A 38 -5.79 2.91 -4.41
N ILE A 39 -4.69 3.47 -4.93
CA ILE A 39 -3.74 4.19 -4.07
C ILE A 39 -4.46 5.32 -3.32
N ILE A 40 -5.37 6.06 -3.95
CA ILE A 40 -6.09 7.15 -3.29
C ILE A 40 -6.88 6.68 -2.05
N ASP A 41 -7.48 5.49 -2.09
CA ASP A 41 -8.17 4.87 -0.95
C ASP A 41 -7.18 4.44 0.14
N ILE A 42 -5.97 4.02 -0.24
CA ILE A 42 -4.92 3.66 0.71
C ILE A 42 -4.34 4.90 1.39
N LEU A 43 -4.20 6.02 0.67
CA LEU A 43 -3.66 7.26 1.25
C LEU A 43 -4.64 7.92 2.22
N SER A 44 -5.95 7.69 2.07
CA SER A 44 -6.97 8.18 3.01
C SER A 44 -7.10 7.32 4.28
N LEU A 45 -6.41 6.17 4.35
CA LEU A 45 -6.49 5.23 5.46
C LEU A 45 -6.03 5.87 6.78
N LYS A 46 -6.87 5.76 7.81
CA LYS A 46 -6.55 6.21 9.17
C LYS A 46 -5.98 5.09 10.01
N ILE A 47 -5.22 5.46 11.05
CA ILE A 47 -4.68 4.50 12.01
C ILE A 47 -5.82 3.72 12.69
N SER A 48 -6.95 4.38 12.96
CA SER A 48 -8.15 3.78 13.54
C SER A 48 -8.85 2.77 12.63
N ASP A 49 -8.52 2.74 11.34
CA ASP A 49 -9.14 1.84 10.36
C ASP A 49 -8.42 0.47 10.30
N ILE A 50 -7.33 0.31 11.07
CA ILE A 50 -6.52 -0.91 11.11
C ILE A 50 -6.76 -1.62 12.44
N ASP A 51 -7.32 -2.82 12.36
CA ASP A 51 -7.43 -3.78 13.45
C ASP A 51 -6.35 -4.87 13.32
N ALA A 52 -6.27 -5.75 14.32
CA ALA A 52 -5.26 -6.82 14.37
C ALA A 52 -5.30 -7.78 13.15
N ASP A 53 -6.48 -7.99 12.57
CA ASP A 53 -6.73 -8.95 11.49
C ASP A 53 -7.42 -8.34 10.25
N LYS A 54 -7.82 -7.07 10.29
CA LYS A 54 -8.63 -6.43 9.23
C LYS A 54 -8.25 -4.97 9.02
N ILE A 55 -8.56 -4.46 7.83
CA ILE A 55 -8.43 -3.06 7.45
C ILE A 55 -9.78 -2.60 6.87
N LEU A 56 -10.30 -1.50 7.37
CA LEU A 56 -11.45 -0.80 6.80
C LEU A 56 -10.97 0.16 5.71
N ILE A 57 -11.40 -0.06 4.47
CA ILE A 57 -11.03 0.81 3.33
C ILE A 57 -12.28 1.50 2.82
N VAL A 58 -12.27 2.83 2.81
CA VAL A 58 -13.34 3.65 2.24
C VAL A 58 -12.95 4.02 0.81
N GLN A 59 -13.82 3.68 -0.15
CA GLN A 59 -13.60 3.95 -1.57
C GLN A 59 -13.89 5.42 -1.90
N SER A 60 -12.95 6.11 -2.54
CA SER A 60 -13.05 7.53 -2.90
C SER A 60 -14.24 7.84 -3.81
N ASP A 61 -14.54 6.95 -4.74
CA ASP A 61 -15.51 7.22 -5.82
C ASP A 61 -16.96 7.04 -5.36
N SER A 62 -17.20 6.12 -4.44
CA SER A 62 -18.52 5.66 -4.06
C SER A 62 -18.89 5.99 -2.60
N GLY A 63 -17.89 6.24 -1.75
CA GLY A 63 -18.06 6.35 -0.31
C GLY A 63 -18.37 5.01 0.38
N PHE A 64 -18.45 3.90 -0.37
CA PHE A 64 -18.64 2.58 0.24
C PHE A 64 -17.37 2.15 0.97
N SER A 65 -17.56 1.51 2.11
CA SER A 65 -16.47 0.90 2.86
C SER A 65 -16.45 -0.62 2.65
N LYS A 66 -15.24 -1.18 2.61
CA LYS A 66 -15.00 -2.61 2.62
C LYS A 66 -14.07 -2.98 3.76
N LEU A 67 -14.35 -4.09 4.42
CA LEU A 67 -13.45 -4.71 5.38
C LEU A 67 -12.61 -5.76 4.67
N VAL A 68 -11.28 -5.61 4.71
CA VAL A 68 -10.34 -6.50 4.04
C VAL A 68 -9.49 -7.23 5.08
N PRO A 69 -9.35 -8.56 5.03
CA PRO A 69 -8.49 -9.29 5.95
C PRO A 69 -7.01 -8.99 5.70
N ILE A 70 -6.24 -8.84 6.77
CA ILE A 70 -4.77 -8.73 6.72
C ILE A 70 -4.20 -10.13 6.48
N ASN A 71 -3.88 -10.42 5.22
CA ASN A 71 -3.28 -11.70 4.86
C ASN A 71 -1.82 -11.82 5.41
N PRO A 72 -1.28 -13.05 5.53
CA PRO A 72 0.09 -13.26 6.02
C PRO A 72 1.21 -12.62 5.18
N LEU A 73 0.98 -12.32 3.89
CA LEU A 73 1.94 -11.65 3.01
C LEU A 73 1.94 -10.13 3.19
N LEU A 74 0.79 -9.53 3.48
CA LEU A 74 0.63 -8.11 3.73
C LEU A 74 1.16 -7.72 5.11
N ARG A 75 0.95 -8.60 6.10
CA ARG A 75 1.28 -8.35 7.50
C ARG A 75 2.72 -7.84 7.71
N PRO A 76 3.78 -8.44 7.12
CA PRO A 76 5.14 -7.94 7.29
C PRO A 76 5.33 -6.49 6.84
N TYR A 77 4.74 -6.10 5.70
CA TYR A 77 4.84 -4.72 5.21
C TYR A 77 4.19 -3.73 6.18
N LEU A 78 2.99 -4.08 6.66
CA LEU A 78 2.24 -3.23 7.57
C LEU A 78 2.91 -3.12 8.94
N THR A 79 3.33 -4.25 9.52
CA THR A 79 4.02 -4.28 10.83
C THR A 79 5.30 -3.46 10.80
N ILE A 80 6.19 -3.70 9.84
CA ILE A 80 7.47 -2.97 9.76
C ILE A 80 7.23 -1.46 9.60
N TYR A 81 6.24 -1.06 8.79
CA TYR A 81 5.94 0.35 8.59
C TYR A 81 5.34 1.02 9.83
N LEU A 82 4.36 0.38 10.48
CA LEU A 82 3.70 0.93 11.67
C LEU A 82 4.67 1.00 12.86
N ASP A 83 5.52 -0.01 13.05
CA ASP A 83 6.54 0.01 14.11
C ASP A 83 7.54 1.16 13.93
N GLY A 84 7.90 1.46 12.68
CA GLY A 84 8.78 2.58 12.33
C GLY A 84 8.09 3.95 12.36
N MET A 85 6.77 4.01 12.50
CA MET A 85 6.01 5.26 12.47
C MET A 85 6.17 6.08 13.75
N GLY A 86 6.38 5.42 14.90
CA GLY A 86 6.49 6.06 16.21
C GLY A 86 5.21 6.79 16.65
N GLN A 87 5.29 7.59 17.72
CA GLN A 87 4.17 8.41 18.22
C GLN A 87 4.00 9.69 17.38
N LYS A 88 3.71 9.56 16.08
CA LYS A 88 3.35 10.71 15.26
C LYS A 88 1.91 11.12 15.55
N SER A 89 1.67 12.42 15.71
CA SER A 89 0.35 13.00 15.97
C SER A 89 -0.47 13.13 14.67
N THR A 90 -0.59 12.06 13.89
CA THR A 90 -1.30 12.06 12.61
C THR A 90 -2.44 11.05 12.66
N GLU A 91 -3.60 11.40 12.12
CA GLU A 91 -4.70 10.43 11.99
C GLU A 91 -4.47 9.44 10.84
N PHE A 92 -3.73 9.85 9.81
CA PHE A 92 -3.46 9.07 8.61
C PHE A 92 -2.28 8.13 8.79
N VAL A 93 -2.38 6.93 8.20
CA VAL A 93 -1.29 5.95 8.10
C VAL A 93 -0.18 6.45 7.18
N PHE A 94 -0.56 7.13 6.10
CA PHE A 94 0.39 7.71 5.14
C PHE A 94 0.29 9.22 5.17
N ALA A 95 0.91 9.83 6.18
CA ALA A 95 0.97 11.27 6.33
C ALA A 95 2.19 11.90 5.64
N ASN A 96 2.02 13.14 5.18
CA ASN A 96 3.08 14.06 4.79
C ASN A 96 3.76 14.70 6.03
N SER A 97 4.68 15.64 5.83
CA SER A 97 5.41 16.29 6.93
C SER A 97 4.56 17.19 7.82
N VAL A 98 3.39 17.62 7.34
CA VAL A 98 2.45 18.48 8.10
C VAL A 98 1.32 17.68 8.74
N GLY A 99 1.29 16.36 8.56
CA GLY A 99 0.33 15.45 9.19
C GLY A 99 -0.93 15.15 8.38
N GLU A 100 -1.03 15.68 7.17
CA GLU A 100 -2.13 15.41 6.24
C GLU A 100 -1.87 14.16 5.41
N SER A 101 -2.93 13.58 4.83
CA SER A 101 -2.82 12.50 3.86
C SER A 101 -1.88 12.88 2.72
N MET A 102 -1.09 11.91 2.25
CA MET A 102 -0.21 12.12 1.09
C MET A 102 -1.01 12.37 -0.19
N ASP A 103 -0.47 13.26 -1.02
CA ASP A 103 -0.98 13.49 -2.36
C ASP A 103 -0.66 12.30 -3.29
N SER A 104 -1.67 11.83 -4.01
CA SER A 104 -1.55 10.67 -4.89
C SER A 104 -0.65 10.94 -6.08
N MET A 105 -0.65 12.18 -6.61
CA MET A 105 0.20 12.56 -7.75
C MET A 105 1.68 12.42 -7.37
N SER A 106 2.06 12.93 -6.20
CA SER A 106 3.40 12.82 -5.64
C SER A 106 3.81 11.36 -5.40
N VAL A 107 2.88 10.50 -4.97
CA VAL A 107 3.12 9.06 -4.85
C VAL A 107 3.41 8.44 -6.22
N PHE A 108 2.57 8.71 -7.22
CA PHE A 108 2.75 8.18 -8.57
C PHE A 108 4.05 8.65 -9.24
N GLU A 109 4.52 9.87 -8.97
CA GLU A 109 5.82 10.34 -9.46
C GLU A 109 6.97 9.48 -8.95
N VAL A 110 6.95 9.15 -7.65
CA VAL A 110 7.96 8.26 -7.04
C VAL A 110 7.87 6.86 -7.62
N LEU A 111 6.65 6.32 -7.77
CA LEU A 111 6.45 5.00 -8.36
C LEU A 111 6.96 4.93 -9.81
N LYS A 112 6.69 5.94 -10.63
CA LYS A 112 7.19 6.03 -12.01
C LYS A 112 8.72 6.16 -12.06
N LEU A 113 9.30 6.96 -11.17
CA LEU A 113 10.75 7.11 -11.08
C LEU A 113 11.44 5.78 -10.78
N VAL A 114 10.94 5.03 -9.78
CA VAL A 114 11.49 3.72 -9.43
C VAL A 114 11.24 2.70 -10.53
N ALA A 115 10.05 2.70 -11.15
CA ALA A 115 9.74 1.79 -12.25
C ALA A 115 10.71 1.97 -13.42
N ARG A 116 11.06 3.22 -13.77
CA ARG A 116 12.06 3.52 -14.81
C ARG A 116 13.46 3.03 -14.46
N GLN A 117 13.85 3.09 -13.19
CA GLN A 117 15.19 2.65 -12.74
C GLN A 117 15.42 1.15 -12.95
N ILE A 118 14.36 0.35 -12.83
CA ILE A 118 14.43 -1.11 -12.98
C ILE A 118 13.83 -1.62 -14.29
N ASN A 119 13.54 -0.71 -15.25
CA ASN A 119 12.86 -1.02 -16.51
C ASN A 119 11.50 -1.74 -16.34
N PHE A 120 10.79 -1.46 -15.24
CA PHE A 120 9.46 -1.97 -14.99
C PHE A 120 8.42 -1.21 -15.82
N PRO A 121 7.55 -1.88 -16.60
CA PRO A 121 6.58 -1.20 -17.45
C PRO A 121 5.58 -0.36 -16.64
N GLU A 122 5.51 0.94 -16.94
CA GLU A 122 4.57 1.87 -16.28
C GLU A 122 3.09 1.46 -16.45
N VAL A 123 2.79 0.62 -17.46
CA VAL A 123 1.42 0.11 -17.69
C VAL A 123 0.84 -0.61 -16.46
N TYR A 124 1.70 -1.26 -15.67
CA TYR A 124 1.27 -1.97 -14.47
C TYR A 124 0.89 -1.02 -13.33
N LEU A 125 1.34 0.25 -13.36
CA LEU A 125 0.94 1.25 -12.38
C LEU A 125 -0.49 1.74 -12.60
N PHE A 126 -1.07 1.60 -13.79
CA PHE A 126 -2.46 2.00 -14.05
C PHE A 126 -3.48 1.18 -13.26
N VAL A 127 -3.13 -0.05 -12.86
CA VAL A 127 -3.99 -0.90 -12.03
C VAL A 127 -4.12 -0.32 -10.60
N LEU A 128 -3.23 0.59 -10.22
CA LEU A 128 -3.19 1.23 -8.91
C LEU A 128 -3.91 2.60 -8.89
N SER A 129 -4.37 3.08 -10.04
CA SER A 129 -5.02 4.39 -10.27
C SER A 129 -6.48 4.45 -9.84
#